data_AF-G3I1G2-F1
#
_entry.id   AF-G3I1G2-F1
#
_cell.length_a   1.000
_cell.length_b   1.000
_cell.length_c   1.000
_cell.angle_alpha   90.00
_cell.angle_beta   90.00
_cell.angle_gamma   90.00
#
_symmetry.space_group_name_H-M   'P 1'
#
loop_
_entity.id
_entity.type
_entity.pdbx_description
1 polymer ?
#
loop_
_entity_poly.entity_id
_entity_poly.type
_entity_poly.pdbx_seq_one_letter_code
_entity_poly.pdbx_strand_id
1 'polypeptide(L)'
;MNKMKKSSGEIVHCAEVRPGAPLWVKNFAVWLRYNSQYGTHNMCQQYWDLTAAGAVTQCYPDMGTPHGARAHSIHIMKVQEISEGKS
;
A
#
# COMPACT_ATOMS: atom_id res chain seq x y z
N MET A 1 6.53 12.24 10.30
CA MET A 1 5.18 12.60 10.75
C MET A 1 5.33 13.73 11.76
N ASN A 2 4.64 14.84 11.57
CA ASN A 2 4.82 16.04 12.40
C ASN A 2 4.36 15.78 13.86
N LYS A 3 4.80 16.61 14.81
CA LYS A 3 4.41 16.56 16.23
C LYS A 3 2.95 17.02 16.45
N MET A 4 2.00 16.45 15.72
CA MET A 4 0.57 16.79 15.75
C MET A 4 -0.24 15.64 16.35
N LYS A 5 -1.26 15.97 17.14
CA LYS A 5 -2.22 15.02 17.71
C LYS A 5 -3.60 15.28 17.12
N LYS A 6 -4.49 14.27 17.17
CA LYS A 6 -5.89 14.42 16.72
C LYS A 6 -6.65 15.55 17.43
N SER A 7 -6.32 15.84 18.69
CA SER A 7 -6.93 16.92 19.47
C SER A 7 -6.39 18.32 19.14
N SER A 8 -5.23 18.40 18.49
CA SER A 8 -4.52 19.66 18.23
C SER A 8 -4.57 20.07 16.76
N GLY A 9 -5.44 19.45 15.96
CA GLY A 9 -5.56 19.71 14.53
C GLY A 9 -6.89 19.22 13.97
N GLU A 10 -7.19 19.66 12.76
CA GLU A 10 -8.43 19.34 12.06
C GLU A 10 -8.16 18.79 10.65
N ILE A 11 -9.12 18.02 10.11
CA ILE A 11 -9.06 17.51 8.75
C ILE A 11 -9.76 18.53 7.84
N VAL A 12 -8.99 19.19 6.98
CA VAL A 12 -9.53 20.16 6.03
C VAL A 12 -10.19 19.49 4.83
N HIS A 13 -9.65 18.36 4.37
CA HIS A 13 -10.16 17.64 3.21
C HIS A 13 -9.89 16.13 3.33
N CYS A 14 -10.89 15.33 2.98
CA CYS A 14 -10.79 13.89 2.83
C CYS A 14 -11.74 13.46 1.71
N ALA A 15 -11.21 12.89 0.65
CA ALA A 15 -12.00 12.45 -0.49
C ALA A 15 -11.44 11.13 -1.05
N GLU A 16 -12.33 10.30 -1.57
CA GLU A 16 -11.95 9.09 -2.29
C GLU A 16 -11.32 9.47 -3.64
N VAL A 17 -10.08 9.01 -3.86
CA VAL A 17 -9.41 9.15 -5.15
C VAL A 17 -9.82 7.97 -6.02
N ARG A 18 -10.75 8.20 -6.94
CA ARG A 18 -11.17 7.19 -7.91
C ARG A 18 -10.30 7.24 -9.16
N PRO A 19 -9.80 6.11 -9.67
CA PRO A 19 -9.02 6.09 -10.90
C PRO A 19 -9.91 6.45 -12.10
N GLY A 20 -9.37 7.22 -13.04
CA GLY A 20 -10.03 7.49 -14.31
C GLY A 20 -10.07 6.22 -15.16
N ALA A 21 -11.27 5.71 -15.41
CA ALA A 21 -11.58 4.57 -16.29
C ALA A 21 -10.56 3.40 -16.18
N PRO A 22 -10.75 2.47 -15.22
CA PRO A 22 -9.90 1.28 -15.05
C PRO A 22 -10.14 0.27 -16.18
N LEU A 23 -9.65 0.57 -17.38
CA LEU A 23 -9.92 -0.18 -18.61
C LEU A 23 -8.87 -1.25 -18.91
N TRP A 24 -7.67 -1.14 -18.33
CA TRP A 24 -6.54 -2.00 -18.65
C TRP A 24 -5.74 -2.36 -17.41
N VAL A 25 -5.18 -3.57 -17.43
CA VAL A 25 -4.41 -4.14 -16.31
C VAL A 25 -3.02 -3.52 -16.28
N LYS A 26 -2.61 -3.03 -15.11
CA LYS A 26 -1.32 -2.39 -14.88
C LYS A 26 -0.52 -3.16 -13.85
N ASN A 27 0.79 -2.94 -13.85
CA ASN A 27 1.65 -3.43 -12.79
C ASN A 27 1.85 -2.33 -11.73
N PHE A 28 1.57 -2.64 -10.47
CA PHE A 28 1.73 -1.75 -9.32
C PHE A 28 2.82 -2.27 -8.38
N ALA A 29 3.85 -1.47 -8.16
CA ALA A 29 4.81 -1.69 -7.09
C ALA A 29 4.25 -1.12 -5.78
N VAL A 30 4.16 -1.98 -4.76
CA VAL A 30 3.74 -1.63 -3.40
C VAL A 30 4.95 -1.75 -2.48
N TRP A 31 5.46 -0.60 -2.01
CA TRP A 31 6.46 -0.56 -0.95
C TRP A 31 5.76 -0.51 0.39
N LEU A 32 6.07 -1.49 1.23
CA LEU A 32 5.48 -1.62 2.54
C LEU A 32 6.56 -1.83 3.60
N ARG A 33 6.20 -1.49 4.83
CA ARG A 33 6.93 -1.84 6.03
C ARG A 33 6.02 -2.68 6.90
N TYR A 34 6.51 -3.78 7.45
CA TYR A 34 5.72 -4.61 8.35
C TYR A 34 6.49 -5.01 9.60
N ASN A 35 5.75 -5.23 10.69
CA ASN A 35 6.31 -5.77 11.92
C ASN A 35 6.14 -7.30 11.94
N SER A 36 7.26 -8.00 11.99
CA SER A 36 7.35 -9.44 12.23
C SER A 36 7.60 -9.72 13.72
N GLN A 37 7.68 -10.99 14.06
CA GLN A 37 8.07 -11.45 15.41
C GLN A 37 9.52 -11.07 15.77
N TYR A 38 10.37 -10.83 14.77
CA TYR A 38 11.81 -10.60 14.92
C TYR A 38 12.21 -9.14 14.68
N GLY A 39 11.28 -8.28 14.28
CA GLY A 39 11.54 -6.86 14.07
C GLY A 39 10.74 -6.26 12.93
N THR A 40 11.16 -5.07 12.51
CA THR A 40 10.51 -4.32 11.43
C THR A 40 11.24 -4.55 10.11
N HIS A 41 10.51 -4.95 9.08
CA HIS A 41 11.04 -5.25 7.76
C HIS A 41 10.43 -4.33 6.71
N ASN A 42 11.21 -3.95 5.71
CA ASN A 42 10.70 -3.27 4.52
C ASN A 42 10.63 -4.29 3.37
N MET A 43 9.60 -4.20 2.55
CA MET A 43 9.36 -5.09 1.43
C MET A 43 8.80 -4.29 0.25
N CYS A 44 9.08 -4.76 -0.95
CA CYS A 44 8.48 -4.26 -2.18
C CYS A 44 7.93 -5.47 -2.94
N GLN A 45 6.65 -5.44 -3.28
CA GLN A 45 6.02 -6.49 -4.08
C GLN A 45 5.23 -5.85 -5.22
N GLN A 46 5.14 -6.57 -6.33
CA GLN A 46 4.45 -6.15 -7.54
C GLN A 46 3.11 -6.88 -7.66
N TYR A 47 2.08 -6.15 -8.06
CA TYR A 47 0.72 -6.67 -8.24
C TYR A 47 0.13 -6.23 -9.58
N TRP A 48 -0.58 -7.13 -10.23
CA TRP A 48 -1.31 -6.83 -11.47
C TRP A 48 -2.76 -6.52 -11.14
N ASP A 49 -3.19 -5.30 -11.39
CA ASP A 49 -4.56 -4.86 -11.10
C ASP A 49 -4.96 -3.72 -12.06
N LEU A 50 -6.26 -3.41 -12.11
CA LEU A 50 -6.77 -2.24 -12.80
C LEU A 50 -6.59 -0.96 -11.96
N THR A 51 -6.45 -1.09 -10.64
CA THR A 51 -6.45 0.03 -9.68
C THR A 51 -5.39 -0.14 -8.59
N ALA A 52 -4.89 0.99 -8.07
CA ALA A 52 -3.96 0.99 -6.93
C ALA A 52 -4.61 0.43 -5.65
N ALA A 53 -5.91 0.68 -5.44
CA ALA A 53 -6.66 0.14 -4.31
C ALA A 53 -6.81 -1.39 -4.41
N GLY A 54 -7.08 -1.92 -5.60
CA GLY A 54 -7.10 -3.35 -5.87
C GLY A 54 -5.76 -4.01 -5.60
N ALA A 55 -4.66 -3.42 -6.10
CA ALA A 55 -3.31 -3.89 -5.80
C ALA A 55 -3.00 -3.94 -4.29
N VAL A 56 -3.38 -2.91 -3.53
CA VAL A 56 -3.22 -2.91 -2.05
C VAL A 56 -4.14 -3.94 -1.39
N THR A 57 -5.34 -4.16 -1.92
CA THR A 57 -6.27 -5.18 -1.42
C THR A 57 -5.69 -6.58 -1.60
N GLN A 58 -5.03 -6.86 -2.73
CA GLN A 58 -4.29 -8.10 -2.97
C GLN A 58 -3.07 -8.22 -2.03
N CYS A 59 -2.44 -7.10 -1.68
CA CYS A 59 -1.27 -7.10 -0.79
C CYS A 59 -1.57 -7.59 0.63
N TYR A 60 -2.73 -7.28 1.19
CA TYR A 60 -3.07 -7.69 2.56
C TYR A 60 -3.09 -9.21 2.80
N PRO A 61 -3.81 -10.05 2.03
CA PRO A 61 -3.79 -11.50 2.21
C PRO A 61 -2.41 -12.11 1.87
N ASP A 62 -1.70 -11.56 0.89
CA ASP A 62 -0.34 -11.97 0.53
C ASP A 62 0.68 -11.70 1.63
N MET A 63 0.45 -10.69 2.47
CA MET A 63 1.25 -10.47 3.66
C MET A 63 0.81 -11.35 4.84
N GLY A 64 -0.43 -11.84 4.83
CA GLY A 64 -0.97 -12.70 5.88
C GLY A 64 -0.40 -14.11 5.86
N THR A 65 -0.42 -14.80 4.72
CA THR A 65 -0.12 -16.24 4.65
C THR A 65 1.37 -16.57 4.75
N PRO A 66 2.27 -15.98 3.94
CA PRO A 66 3.70 -16.30 3.96
C PRO A 66 4.44 -15.63 5.12
N HIS A 67 3.99 -14.43 5.53
CA HIS A 67 4.71 -13.60 6.49
C HIS A 67 4.02 -13.50 7.85
N GLY A 68 2.80 -14.03 8.00
CA GLY A 68 2.02 -13.93 9.24
C GLY A 68 1.64 -12.50 9.63
N ALA A 69 1.76 -11.54 8.70
CA ALA A 69 1.55 -10.14 8.99
C ALA A 69 0.06 -9.80 8.95
N ARG A 70 -0.45 -9.23 10.05
CA ARG A 70 -1.82 -8.73 10.15
C ARG A 70 -1.91 -7.33 9.56
N ALA A 71 -3.09 -6.92 9.11
CA ALA A 71 -3.31 -5.60 8.51
C ALA A 71 -2.79 -4.42 9.37
N HIS A 72 -2.96 -4.48 10.69
CA HIS A 72 -2.46 -3.45 11.61
C HIS A 72 -0.93 -3.41 11.76
N SER A 73 -0.25 -4.50 11.39
CA SER A 73 1.21 -4.59 11.41
C SER A 73 1.84 -4.17 10.09
N ILE A 74 1.05 -3.81 9.08
CA ILE A 74 1.50 -3.44 7.74
C ILE A 74 1.28 -1.94 7.53
N HIS A 75 2.35 -1.24 7.19
CA HIS A 75 2.34 0.17 6.81
C HIS A 75 2.68 0.28 5.31
N ILE A 76 1.71 0.70 4.50
CA ILE A 76 1.95 1.01 3.09
C ILE A 76 2.70 2.34 3.02
N MET A 77 3.91 2.31 2.46
CA MET A 77 4.79 3.47 2.35
C MET A 77 4.59 4.20 1.01
N LYS A 78 4.41 3.43 -0.07
CA LYS A 78 4.21 3.96 -1.42
C LYS A 78 3.53 2.91 -2.29
N VAL A 79 2.71 3.38 -3.22
CA VAL A 79 2.15 2.57 -4.31
C VAL A 79 2.40 3.33 -5.60
N GLN A 80 2.92 2.64 -6.63
CA GLN A 80 3.20 3.27 -7.91
C GLN A 80 2.98 2.29 -9.06
N GLU A 81 2.31 2.77 -10.10
CA GLU A 81 2.26 2.09 -11.39
C GLU A 81 3.65 2.04 -12.02
N ILE A 82 4.10 0.85 -12.41
CA ILE A 82 5.38 0.61 -13.07
C ILE A 82 5.13 0.11 -14.49
N SER A 83 5.88 0.66 -15.43
CA SER A 83 5.91 0.23 -16.83
C SER A 83 6.97 -0.86 -17.02
N GLU A 84 6.72 -1.83 -17.91
CA GLU A 84 7.61 -2.98 -18.20
C GLU A 84 9.03 -2.63 -18.70
N GLY A 85 9.38 -1.34 -18.86
CA GLY A 85 10.70 -0.88 -19.31
C GLY A 85 11.62 -0.27 -18.25
N LYS A 86 11.26 -0.31 -16.96
CA LYS A 86 12.13 0.21 -15.88
C LYS A 86 12.83 -0.94 -15.16
N SER A 87 13.90 -1.44 -15.79
CA SER A 87 14.97 -2.21 -15.14
C SER A 87 16.06 -1.30 -14.60
#